data_AF-A0A8T5ZPA5-F1
#
_entry.id   AF-A0A8T5ZPA5-F1
#
_cell.length_a   1.000
_cell.length_b   1.000
_cell.length_c   1.000
_cell.angle_alpha   90.00
_cell.angle_beta   90.00
_cell.angle_gamma   90.00
#
_symmetry.space_group_name_H-M   'P 1'
#
loop_
_entity.id
_entity.type
_entity.pdbx_description
1 polymer ?
#
loop_
_entity_poly.entity_id
_entity_poly.type
_entity_poly.pdbx_seq_one_letter_code
_entity_poly.pdbx_strand_id
1 'polypeptide(L)' 'MKTSRLPIAIQQAVMRRLREKLAQANLKLGRNYPEPKLSYTQRGTSAGTAWLESYEIRLNPVLLLENSEAF' A
#
# COMPACT_ATOMS: atom_id res chain seq x y z
N MET A 1 -7.21 15.17 15.58
CA MET A 1 -7.05 13.70 15.62
C MET A 1 -5.58 13.37 15.34
N LYS A 2 -4.89 12.74 16.30
CA LYS A 2 -3.49 12.31 16.12
C LYS A 2 -3.45 11.29 14.98
N THR A 3 -2.67 11.54 13.94
CA THR A 3 -2.28 10.50 12.98
C THR A 3 -1.52 9.44 13.76
N SER A 4 -2.18 8.32 14.09
CA SER A 4 -1.54 7.18 14.72
C SER A 4 -0.34 6.80 13.85
N ARG A 5 0.86 6.93 14.39
CA ARG A 5 2.09 6.59 13.66
C ARG A 5 2.06 5.10 13.42
N LEU A 6 2.03 4.72 12.15
CA LEU A 6 2.04 3.32 11.74
C LEU A 6 3.40 2.70 12.14
N PRO A 7 3.44 1.54 12.82
CA PRO A 7 4.69 0.88 13.17
C PRO A 7 5.54 0.62 11.92
N ILE A 8 6.86 0.79 12.05
CA ILE A 8 7.79 0.61 10.93
C ILE A 8 7.72 -0.81 10.36
N ALA A 9 7.51 -1.82 11.21
CA ALA A 9 7.37 -3.21 10.79
C ALA A 9 6.23 -3.40 9.79
N ILE A 10 5.08 -2.75 10.03
CA ILE A 10 3.93 -2.79 9.13
C ILE A 10 4.22 -2.07 7.82
N GLN A 11 4.90 -0.90 7.88
CA GLN A 11 5.32 -0.20 6.66
C GLN A 11 6.25 -1.05 5.80
N GLN A 12 7.19 -1.77 6.42
CA GLN A 12 8.10 -2.69 5.73
C GLN A 12 7.37 -3.89 5.13
N ALA A 13 6.42 -4.49 5.85
CA ALA A 13 5.60 -5.58 5.35
C ALA A 13 4.79 -5.16 4.11
N VAL A 14 4.13 -4.00 4.16
CA VAL A 14 3.40 -3.43 3.02
C VAL A 14 4.33 -3.20 1.82
N MET A 15 5.50 -2.58 2.02
CA MET A 15 6.44 -2.32 0.93
C MET A 15 6.97 -3.61 0.29
N ARG A 16 7.28 -4.62 1.10
CA ARG A 16 7.68 -5.95 0.61
C ARG A 16 6.57 -6.56 -0.25
N ARG A 17 5.33 -6.57 0.27
CA ARG A 17 4.20 -7.14 -0.44
C ARG A 17 3.87 -6.40 -1.73
N LEU A 18 3.98 -5.08 -1.73
CA LEU A 18 3.83 -4.24 -2.92
C LEU A 18 4.83 -4.65 -4.00
N ARG A 19 6.11 -4.75 -3.66
CA ARG A 19 7.18 -5.14 -4.60
C ARG A 19 6.98 -6.54 -5.16
N GLU A 20 6.62 -7.50 -4.32
CA GLU A 20 6.31 -8.87 -4.76
C GLU A 20 5.18 -8.88 -5.81
N LYS A 21 4.10 -8.14 -5.55
CA LYS A 21 2.95 -8.09 -6.45
C LYS A 21 3.23 -7.30 -7.72
N LEU A 22 4.02 -6.24 -7.62
CA LEU A 22 4.50 -5.49 -8.78
C LEU A 22 5.37 -6.37 -9.68
N ALA A 23 6.30 -7.14 -9.11
CA ALA A 23 7.13 -8.08 -9.87
C ALA A 23 6.28 -9.17 -10.55
N GLN A 24 5.28 -9.72 -9.85
CA GLN A 24 4.32 -10.67 -10.43
C GLN A 24 3.53 -10.05 -11.60
N ALA A 25 3.08 -8.80 -11.45
CA ALA A 25 2.36 -8.07 -12.50
C ALA A 25 3.27 -7.79 -13.71
N ASN A 26 4.52 -7.39 -13.47
CA ASN A 26 5.52 -7.15 -14.50
C ASN A 26 5.78 -8.41 -15.33
N LEU A 27 5.99 -9.54 -14.66
CA LEU A 27 6.20 -10.83 -15.31
C LEU A 27 4.98 -11.25 -16.13
N LYS A 28 3.77 -11.17 -15.55
CA LYS A 28 2.54 -11.63 -16.20
C LYS A 28 2.12 -10.76 -17.39
N LEU A 29 2.37 -9.45 -17.31
CA LEU A 29 1.94 -8.49 -18.32
C LEU A 29 3.05 -8.11 -19.30
N GLY A 30 4.27 -8.63 -19.12
CA GLY A 30 5.41 -8.33 -19.98
C GLY A 30 5.76 -6.84 -20.02
N ARG A 31 5.49 -6.12 -18.93
CA ARG A 31 5.71 -4.67 -18.80
C ARG A 31 6.54 -4.39 -17.57
N ASN A 32 7.18 -3.21 -17.55
CA ASN A 32 7.90 -2.73 -16.38
C ASN A 32 7.13 -1.57 -15.74
N TYR A 33 6.31 -1.88 -14.75
CA TYR A 33 5.65 -0.89 -13.91
C TYR A 33 6.65 -0.36 -12.86
N PRO A 34 6.80 0.96 -12.71
CA PRO A 34 7.64 1.55 -11.67
C PRO A 34 7.04 1.31 -10.27
N GLU A 35 7.79 1.60 -9.21
CA GLU A 35 7.26 1.55 -7.85
C GLU A 35 6.28 2.72 -7.63
N PRO A 36 5.02 2.46 -7.23
CA PRO A 36 4.05 3.53 -6.99
C PRO A 36 4.34 4.26 -5.69
N LYS A 37 3.94 5.52 -5.62
CA LYS A 37 4.00 6.29 -4.39
C LYS A 37 3.02 5.69 -3.38
N LEU A 38 3.46 5.51 -2.14
CA LEU A 38 2.60 4.99 -1.07
C LEU A 38 2.30 6.08 -0.04
N SER A 39 1.03 6.24 0.32
CA SER A 39 0.63 7.13 1.42
C SER A 39 -0.40 6.50 2.35
N TYR A 40 -0.36 6.87 3.62
CA TYR A 40 -1.23 6.33 4.67
C TYR A 40 -2.28 7.37 5.09
N THR A 41 -2.95 7.94 4.10
CA THR A 41 -3.86 9.08 4.29
C THR A 41 -5.32 8.74 4.03
N GLN A 42 -5.61 7.52 3.55
CA GLN A 42 -6.98 7.08 3.26
C GLN A 42 -7.82 7.07 4.55
N ARG A 43 -9.07 7.49 4.43
CA ARG A 43 -10.06 7.51 5.51
C ARG A 43 -11.34 6.80 5.05
N GLY A 44 -12.23 6.58 6.01
CA GLY A 44 -13.51 5.91 5.75
C GLY A 44 -13.39 4.39 5.84
N THR A 45 -14.29 3.70 5.16
CA THR A 45 -14.45 2.23 5.26
C THR A 45 -13.62 1.44 4.24
N SER A 46 -12.99 2.12 3.28
CA SER A 46 -12.12 1.47 2.30
C SER A 46 -10.73 1.23 2.87
N ALA A 47 -10.18 0.03 2.67
CA ALA A 47 -8.81 -0.33 3.05
C ALA A 47 -7.74 0.47 2.29
N GLY A 48 -8.03 0.85 1.04
CA GLY A 48 -7.16 1.68 0.23
C GLY A 48 -7.79 2.13 -1.08
N THR A 49 -7.07 2.94 -1.84
CA THR A 49 -7.47 3.44 -3.16
C THR A 49 -6.22 3.65 -4.01
N ALA A 50 -6.31 3.30 -5.29
CA ALA A 50 -5.26 3.57 -6.27
C ALA A 50 -5.63 4.79 -7.11
N TRP A 51 -4.70 5.74 -7.20
CA TRP A 51 -4.80 6.98 -7.97
C TRP A 51 -3.90 6.86 -9.18
N LEU A 52 -4.49 6.61 -10.35
CA LEU A 52 -3.75 6.32 -11.57
C LEU A 52 -2.95 7.53 -12.07
N GLU A 53 -3.55 8.73 -12.03
CA GLU A 53 -2.94 9.97 -12.54
C GLU A 53 -1.60 10.28 -11.85
N SER A 54 -1.56 10.16 -10.52
CA SER A 54 -0.36 10.40 -9.72
C SER A 54 0.46 9.15 -9.44
N TYR A 55 0.03 8.01 -9.98
CA TYR A 55 0.61 6.69 -9.71
C TYR A 55 0.83 6.44 -8.19
N GLU A 56 -0.22 6.71 -7.41
CA GLU A 56 -0.21 6.67 -5.94
C GLU A 56 -1.18 5.62 -5.40
N ILE A 57 -0.75 4.89 -4.37
CA ILE A 57 -1.61 4.02 -3.57
C ILE A 57 -1.79 4.66 -2.21
N ARG A 58 -3.05 4.89 -1.82
CA ARG A 58 -3.42 5.40 -0.51
C ARG A 58 -4.00 4.26 0.32
N LEU A 59 -3.44 4.02 1.50
CA LEU A 59 -3.89 2.99 2.42
C LEU A 59 -4.48 3.61 3.68
N ASN A 60 -5.45 2.92 4.27
CA ASN A 60 -6.10 3.35 5.51
C ASN A 60 -5.29 2.81 6.69
N PRO A 61 -4.60 3.67 7.46
CA PRO A 61 -3.72 3.22 8.52
C PRO A 61 -4.45 2.50 9.66
N VAL A 62 -5.73 2.82 9.89
CA VAL A 62 -6.52 2.19 10.96
C VAL A 62 -6.84 0.75 10.57
N LEU A 63 -7.44 0.56 9.39
CA LEU A 63 -7.80 -0.77 8.90
C LEU A 63 -6.57 -1.66 8.69
N LEU A 64 -5.44 -1.06 8.30
CA LEU A 64 -4.18 -1.78 8.15
C LEU A 64 -3.62 -2.26 9.49
N LEU A 65 -3.75 -1.45 10.55
CA LEU A 65 -3.35 -1.85 11.90
C LEU A 65 -4.22 -2.97 12.46
N GLU A 66 -5.53 -2.91 12.22
CA GLU A 66 -6.47 -3.93 12.67
C GLU A 66 -6.29 -5.27 11.94
N ASN A 67 -5.64 -5.27 10.77
CA ASN A 67 -5.45 -6.44 9.91
C ASN A 67 -3.97 -6.66 9.57
N SER A 68 -3.07 -6.37 10.51
CA SER A 68 -1.62 -6.40 10.27
C SER A 68 -1.09 -7.76 9.80
N GLU A 69 -1.72 -8.86 10.18
CA GLU A 69 -1.30 -10.22 9.83
C GLU A 69 -1.54 -10.57 8.34
N ALA A 70 -2.35 -9.79 7.64
CA ALA A 70 -2.66 -10.03 6.22
C ALA A 70 -1.56 -9.57 5.25
N PHE A 71 -0.51 -8.89 5.74
CA PHE A 71 0.56 -8.25 4.95
C PHE A 71 1.96 -8.67 5.41
#